data_AF-A0A1D0A0I8-F1
#
_entry.id   AF-A0A1D0A0I8-F1
#
_cell.length_a   1.000
_cell.length_b   1.000
_cell.length_c   1.000
_cell.angle_alpha   90.00
_cell.angle_beta   90.00
_cell.angle_gamma   90.00
#
_symmetry.space_group_name_H-M   'P 1'
#
loop_
_entity.id
_entity.type
_entity.pdbx_description
1 polymer ?
#
loop_
_entity_poly.entity_id
_entity_poly.type
_entity_poly.pdbx_seq_one_letter_code
_entity_poly.pdbx_strand_id
1 'polypeptide(L)'
;MEGRLILQILIVTCFWWNSMSRPSSHNQLPSLLRTVVDDQTDVAYEVKPYSSISGPNGYCVDVKDSDYHDGNPIILWPCKSGQANQIWTFKSDGTLRSNGKCLTTYAFRPGSYIMIYNCDTAAKDANIWELQSDGVIMNPKSGLVLTALPATVGTTLTLETSISSSFQTWRVDNSTRPRLASIIGFNSLCLQATENAVWVAECDSSNERQQWLLYPDGTIRPKQNSNGCLSYNNLVDGKVVVLTCWLGPSSQRWLFSDSGTILNERVNLVMDVKRSDPSLKEIIVWKATGNPNQNWEISPLAY
;
A
#
# COMPACT_ATOMS: atom_id res chain seq x y z
N MET A 1 -28.74 50.84 30.45
CA MET A 1 -28.55 50.18 31.76
C MET A 1 -29.59 49.07 31.87
N GLU A 2 -29.42 48.15 32.81
CA GLU A 2 -30.14 46.87 32.94
C GLU A 2 -31.67 47.03 33.16
N GLY A 3 -32.52 46.00 33.01
CA GLY A 3 -32.25 44.58 32.73
C GLY A 3 -33.53 43.75 32.54
N ARG A 4 -33.39 42.44 32.35
CA ARG A 4 -34.50 41.47 32.17
C ARG A 4 -35.16 41.05 33.49
N LEU A 5 -36.47 40.81 33.47
CA LEU A 5 -37.19 39.92 34.41
C LEU A 5 -38.52 39.47 33.78
N ILE A 6 -38.75 38.14 33.66
CA ILE A 6 -40.04 37.52 33.29
C ILE A 6 -40.27 36.28 34.18
N LEU A 7 -41.55 36.01 34.46
CA LEU A 7 -42.15 35.16 35.48
C LEU A 7 -41.70 33.68 35.57
N GLN A 8 -41.81 33.14 36.79
CA GLN A 8 -42.06 31.72 37.07
C GLN A 8 -43.53 31.36 36.80
N ILE A 9 -43.87 30.07 36.60
CA ILE A 9 -45.10 29.47 37.17
C ILE A 9 -45.04 27.93 37.20
N LEU A 10 -45.43 27.40 38.37
CA LEU A 10 -45.80 26.05 38.87
C LEU A 10 -45.44 24.72 38.17
N ILE A 11 -45.28 23.72 39.04
CA ILE A 11 -45.17 22.27 38.82
C ILE A 11 -46.51 21.59 39.20
N VAL A 12 -46.89 20.50 38.53
CA VAL A 12 -47.87 19.49 39.02
C VAL A 12 -47.33 18.07 38.72
N THR A 13 -47.74 17.07 39.51
CA THR A 13 -47.03 15.78 39.70
C THR A 13 -47.68 14.53 39.06
N CYS A 14 -46.96 13.41 39.14
CA CYS A 14 -47.23 12.04 38.63
C CYS A 14 -48.58 11.40 39.07
N PHE A 15 -49.05 10.24 38.54
CA PHE A 15 -48.43 8.91 38.70
C PHE A 15 -49.17 7.70 38.01
N TRP A 16 -48.39 6.63 37.71
CA TRP A 16 -48.74 5.19 37.49
C TRP A 16 -49.52 4.85 36.20
N TRP A 17 -49.41 3.66 35.58
CA TRP A 17 -48.73 2.38 35.92
C TRP A 17 -48.02 1.81 34.63
N ASN A 18 -47.58 0.56 34.39
CA ASN A 18 -47.67 -0.75 35.06
C ASN A 18 -46.36 -1.57 34.93
N SER A 19 -46.36 -2.80 34.37
CA SER A 19 -45.27 -3.80 34.48
C SER A 19 -45.31 -4.90 33.41
N MET A 20 -44.18 -5.58 33.13
CA MET A 20 -44.12 -7.04 32.87
C MET A 20 -42.67 -7.62 32.76
N SER A 21 -42.45 -8.72 33.50
CA SER A 21 -41.53 -9.88 33.30
C SER A 21 -40.04 -9.78 32.85
N ARG A 22 -39.22 -10.56 33.57
CA ARG A 22 -37.80 -11.00 33.38
C ARG A 22 -37.78 -12.49 32.91
N PRO A 23 -36.67 -13.28 32.83
CA PRO A 23 -35.21 -13.03 32.94
C PRO A 23 -34.27 -13.84 31.97
N SER A 24 -32.94 -13.64 32.13
CA SER A 24 -31.82 -14.61 31.88
C SER A 24 -31.49 -15.04 30.43
N SER A 25 -30.25 -15.44 30.07
CA SER A 25 -29.03 -15.81 30.83
C SER A 25 -27.75 -15.20 30.22
N HIS A 26 -26.80 -14.63 30.98
CA HIS A 26 -25.53 -15.23 31.47
C HIS A 26 -24.63 -15.90 30.39
N ASN A 27 -23.29 -15.71 30.34
CA ASN A 27 -22.36 -15.07 31.29
C ASN A 27 -20.98 -14.72 30.68
N GLN A 28 -20.37 -13.58 31.10
CA GLN A 28 -18.90 -13.35 31.30
C GLN A 28 -17.92 -13.46 30.10
N LEU A 29 -16.70 -12.88 30.03
CA LEU A 29 -15.87 -11.85 30.73
C LEU A 29 -14.63 -11.57 29.81
N PRO A 30 -13.68 -10.65 30.09
CA PRO A 30 -13.70 -9.38 30.84
C PRO A 30 -13.32 -8.18 29.94
N SER A 31 -13.26 -6.96 30.51
CA SER A 31 -12.76 -5.76 29.83
C SER A 31 -11.42 -5.27 30.41
N LEU A 32 -10.53 -4.76 29.56
CA LEU A 32 -9.53 -3.74 29.89
C LEU A 32 -9.26 -2.86 28.66
N LEU A 33 -9.95 -1.72 28.59
CA LEU A 33 -9.61 -0.60 27.73
C LEU A 33 -9.30 0.60 28.64
N ARG A 34 -8.24 1.36 28.36
CA ARG A 34 -8.04 2.69 28.95
C ARG A 34 -8.31 3.74 27.89
N THR A 35 -9.45 4.42 28.01
CA THR A 35 -9.72 5.65 27.27
C THR A 35 -8.89 6.80 27.83
N VAL A 36 -8.28 7.58 26.93
CA VAL A 36 -8.19 9.03 27.16
C VAL A 36 -9.51 9.58 26.64
N VAL A 37 -10.21 10.36 27.46
CA VAL A 37 -11.45 11.01 27.05
C VAL A 37 -11.12 12.45 26.68
N ASP A 38 -11.39 12.80 25.44
CA ASP A 38 -11.76 14.16 25.04
C ASP A 38 -13.17 14.10 24.48
N ASP A 39 -13.95 15.17 24.62
CA ASP A 39 -15.40 15.15 24.38
C ASP A 39 -15.75 15.65 22.96
N GLN A 40 -16.90 15.23 22.44
CA GLN A 40 -17.51 15.70 21.19
C GLN A 40 -16.79 15.38 19.87
N THR A 41 -16.66 14.09 19.53
CA THR A 41 -17.04 13.62 18.18
C THR A 41 -17.23 12.09 18.15
N ASP A 42 -18.46 11.63 17.91
CA ASP A 42 -18.79 10.19 17.88
C ASP A 42 -18.48 9.56 16.50
N VAL A 43 -17.20 9.49 16.18
CA VAL A 43 -16.68 8.79 14.98
C VAL A 43 -15.73 7.69 15.45
N ALA A 44 -16.25 6.48 15.56
CA ALA A 44 -15.46 5.28 15.85
C ALA A 44 -14.53 4.95 14.68
N TYR A 45 -13.31 5.50 14.69
CA TYR A 45 -12.26 5.13 13.76
C TYR A 45 -11.94 3.63 13.88
N GLU A 46 -12.22 2.86 12.83
CA GLU A 46 -11.95 1.43 12.76
C GLU A 46 -10.44 1.18 12.66
N VAL A 47 -9.74 1.18 13.80
CA VAL A 47 -8.32 0.85 13.89
C VAL A 47 -8.14 -0.65 13.61
N LYS A 48 -8.09 -1.02 12.32
CA LYS A 48 -7.77 -2.37 11.84
C LYS A 48 -6.37 -2.74 12.34
N PRO A 49 -6.22 -3.63 13.34
CA PRO A 49 -4.99 -3.73 14.12
C PRO A 49 -3.97 -4.72 13.52
N TYR A 50 -4.31 -5.32 12.38
CA TYR A 50 -3.51 -6.31 11.67
C TYR A 50 -3.38 -5.90 10.21
N SER A 51 -2.20 -5.46 9.81
CA SER A 51 -1.86 -5.23 8.40
C SER A 51 -0.81 -6.23 7.94
N SER A 52 -0.94 -6.67 6.70
CA SER A 52 0.16 -7.36 6.01
C SER A 52 0.99 -6.34 5.26
N ILE A 53 2.29 -6.60 5.17
CA ILE A 53 3.18 -5.85 4.29
C ILE A 53 3.39 -6.72 3.06
N SER A 54 2.78 -6.32 1.96
CA SER A 54 2.93 -6.94 0.65
C SER A 54 3.85 -6.10 -0.22
N GLY A 55 4.51 -6.70 -1.20
CA GLY A 55 5.52 -5.99 -2.01
C GLY A 55 5.93 -6.78 -3.25
N PRO A 56 7.23 -6.98 -3.51
CA PRO A 56 7.73 -7.54 -4.78
C PRO A 56 7.02 -8.83 -5.21
N ASN A 57 6.48 -8.83 -6.44
CA ASN A 57 5.68 -9.90 -7.03
C ASN A 57 4.38 -10.27 -6.28
N GLY A 58 3.89 -9.41 -5.39
CA GLY A 58 2.68 -9.68 -4.58
C GLY A 58 2.92 -10.64 -3.42
N TYR A 59 4.18 -10.88 -3.05
CA TYR A 59 4.55 -11.63 -1.87
C TYR A 59 4.60 -10.74 -0.62
N CYS A 60 4.64 -11.35 0.55
CA CYS A 60 4.58 -10.70 1.86
C CYS A 60 5.90 -10.78 2.62
N VAL A 61 6.11 -9.80 3.51
CA VAL A 61 7.15 -9.81 4.54
C VAL A 61 6.79 -10.85 5.60
N ASP A 62 7.62 -11.88 5.74
CA ASP A 62 7.31 -13.09 6.53
C ASP A 62 8.46 -13.40 7.52
N VAL A 63 8.12 -13.63 8.79
CA VAL A 63 9.07 -14.16 9.79
C VAL A 63 9.28 -15.65 9.51
N LYS A 64 10.46 -16.00 8.94
CA LYS A 64 10.76 -17.31 8.36
C LYS A 64 10.35 -18.48 9.26
N ASP A 65 9.66 -19.45 8.67
CA ASP A 65 9.19 -20.68 9.33
C ASP A 65 8.32 -20.45 10.58
N SER A 66 7.82 -19.21 10.79
CA SER A 66 7.17 -18.76 12.04
C SER A 66 8.03 -18.85 13.30
N ASP A 67 9.37 -18.91 13.17
CA ASP A 67 10.28 -18.92 14.32
C ASP A 67 10.60 -17.49 14.80
N TYR A 68 10.48 -17.24 16.10
CA TYR A 68 10.72 -15.93 16.72
C TYR A 68 11.98 -15.92 17.58
N HIS A 69 12.93 -16.85 17.39
CA HIS A 69 14.27 -16.70 17.97
C HIS A 69 14.94 -15.41 17.48
N ASP A 70 15.72 -14.77 18.35
CA ASP A 70 16.43 -13.55 17.98
C ASP A 70 17.44 -13.84 16.86
N GLY A 71 17.38 -13.05 15.78
CA GLY A 71 18.23 -13.22 14.60
C GLY A 71 17.66 -14.10 13.49
N ASN A 72 16.46 -14.70 13.64
CA ASN A 72 15.84 -15.42 12.52
C ASN A 72 15.55 -14.44 11.35
N PRO A 73 16.01 -14.72 10.11
CA PRO A 73 15.80 -13.83 8.97
C PRO A 73 14.33 -13.60 8.62
N ILE A 74 14.05 -12.40 8.12
CA ILE A 74 12.79 -12.05 7.47
C ILE A 74 12.91 -12.36 5.99
N ILE A 75 11.89 -12.99 5.41
CA ILE A 75 11.88 -13.45 4.03
C ILE A 75 10.69 -12.90 3.24
N LEU A 76 10.77 -13.00 1.91
CA LEU A 76 9.68 -12.78 0.97
C LEU A 76 8.92 -14.09 0.76
N TRP A 77 7.62 -14.15 1.10
CA TRP A 77 6.84 -15.41 1.05
C TRP A 77 5.42 -15.21 0.49
N PRO A 78 4.79 -16.24 -0.13
CA PRO A 78 3.38 -16.18 -0.53
C PRO A 78 2.46 -15.74 0.60
N CYS A 79 1.69 -14.69 0.35
CA CYS A 79 0.77 -14.09 1.31
C CYS A 79 -0.36 -15.06 1.71
N LYS A 80 -0.63 -15.18 3.01
CA LYS A 80 -1.65 -16.08 3.58
C LYS A 80 -2.47 -15.33 4.64
N SER A 81 -3.79 -15.45 4.56
CA SER A 81 -4.70 -14.80 5.51
C SER A 81 -4.51 -15.32 6.94
N GLY A 82 -4.50 -14.42 7.93
CA GLY A 82 -4.49 -14.76 9.35
C GLY A 82 -3.18 -15.32 9.91
N GLN A 83 -2.09 -15.38 9.14
CA GLN A 83 -0.81 -15.91 9.62
C GLN A 83 -0.02 -14.85 10.40
N ALA A 84 0.23 -15.10 11.69
CA ALA A 84 0.89 -14.15 12.60
C ALA A 84 2.27 -13.69 12.12
N ASN A 85 3.06 -14.58 11.50
CA ASN A 85 4.37 -14.28 10.91
C ASN A 85 4.33 -13.37 9.67
N GLN A 86 3.13 -13.12 9.11
CA GLN A 86 2.91 -12.14 8.02
C GLN A 86 2.05 -10.94 8.46
N ILE A 87 1.74 -10.85 9.75
CA ILE A 87 1.04 -9.72 10.36
C ILE A 87 2.08 -8.83 11.04
N TRP A 88 2.06 -7.55 10.67
CA TRP A 88 2.94 -6.53 11.19
C TRP A 88 2.14 -5.34 11.73
N THR A 89 2.74 -4.60 12.65
CA THR A 89 2.15 -3.37 13.18
C THR A 89 3.22 -2.31 13.31
N PHE A 90 3.07 -1.20 12.58
CA PHE A 90 3.80 0.03 12.87
C PHE A 90 3.34 0.58 14.23
N LYS A 91 4.29 0.96 15.07
CA LYS A 91 4.06 1.53 16.40
C LYS A 91 4.48 2.99 16.43
N SER A 92 3.90 3.76 17.35
CA SER A 92 4.15 5.20 17.52
C SER A 92 5.56 5.53 18.05
N ASP A 93 6.34 4.53 18.43
CA ASP A 93 7.77 4.64 18.76
C ASP A 93 8.69 4.52 17.51
N GLY A 94 8.11 4.33 16.32
CA GLY A 94 8.83 4.12 15.06
C GLY A 94 9.24 2.66 14.80
N THR A 95 8.92 1.73 15.71
CA THR A 95 9.20 0.30 15.50
C THR A 95 8.13 -0.37 14.64
N LEU A 96 8.57 -1.35 13.86
CA LEU A 96 7.70 -2.23 13.08
C LEU A 96 7.72 -3.63 13.69
N ARG A 97 6.58 -4.09 14.25
CA ARG A 97 6.55 -5.28 15.11
C ARG A 97 5.70 -6.43 14.57
N SER A 98 6.14 -7.67 14.80
CA SER A 98 5.36 -8.90 14.63
C SER A 98 5.53 -9.80 15.86
N ASN A 99 4.43 -10.37 16.37
CA ASN A 99 4.37 -11.17 17.59
C ASN A 99 5.14 -10.58 18.80
N GLY A 100 5.06 -9.25 18.97
CA GLY A 100 5.76 -8.50 20.03
C GLY A 100 7.22 -8.15 19.76
N LYS A 101 7.90 -8.87 18.85
CA LYS A 101 9.28 -8.60 18.41
C LYS A 101 9.34 -7.59 17.26
N CYS A 102 10.52 -7.03 17.02
CA CYS A 102 10.76 -5.94 16.07
C CYS A 102 11.48 -6.40 14.80
N LEU A 103 11.05 -5.87 13.66
CA LEU A 103 11.82 -5.84 12.42
C LEU A 103 13.13 -5.09 12.69
N THR A 104 14.27 -5.73 12.48
CA THR A 104 15.57 -5.18 12.88
C THR A 104 16.60 -5.41 11.77
N THR A 105 17.39 -4.40 11.40
CA THR A 105 18.54 -4.62 10.50
C THR A 105 19.75 -5.16 11.28
N TYR A 106 20.49 -6.09 10.69
CA TYR A 106 21.73 -6.58 11.28
C TYR A 106 22.84 -5.51 11.35
N ALA A 107 22.88 -4.57 10.39
CA ALA A 107 23.84 -3.47 10.36
C ALA A 107 23.42 -2.31 9.44
N PHE A 108 24.07 -1.16 9.58
CA PHE A 108 23.82 0.06 8.81
C PHE A 108 24.66 0.13 7.52
N ARG A 109 24.57 -0.89 6.65
CA ARG A 109 25.26 -0.90 5.34
C ARG A 109 24.47 -1.70 4.28
N PRO A 110 24.67 -1.45 2.98
CA PRO A 110 24.13 -2.29 1.91
C PRO A 110 24.45 -3.79 2.10
N GLY A 111 23.56 -4.67 1.66
CA GLY A 111 23.66 -6.12 1.88
C GLY A 111 23.43 -6.59 3.32
N SER A 112 23.00 -5.74 4.25
CA SER A 112 22.70 -6.18 5.62
C SER A 112 21.33 -6.85 5.67
N TYR A 113 21.28 -8.11 6.11
CA TYR A 113 20.00 -8.83 6.21
C TYR A 113 19.09 -8.27 7.32
N ILE A 114 17.80 -8.45 7.14
CA ILE A 114 16.75 -8.08 8.10
C ILE A 114 16.32 -9.31 8.88
N MET A 115 16.15 -9.14 10.20
CA MET A 115 15.85 -10.20 11.16
C MET A 115 14.70 -9.81 12.09
N ILE A 116 14.06 -10.82 12.69
CA ILE A 116 13.23 -10.63 13.87
C ILE A 116 14.13 -10.53 15.11
N TYR A 117 13.87 -9.55 15.98
CA TYR A 117 14.68 -9.36 17.19
C TYR A 117 13.86 -8.77 18.34
N ASN A 118 14.28 -9.04 19.57
CA ASN A 118 13.75 -8.42 20.78
C ASN A 118 13.94 -6.89 20.72
N CYS A 119 12.83 -6.15 20.81
CA CYS A 119 12.80 -4.69 20.68
C CYS A 119 13.66 -3.96 21.72
N ASP A 120 13.80 -4.53 22.92
CA ASP A 120 14.40 -3.87 24.08
C ASP A 120 15.91 -4.14 24.20
N THR A 121 16.43 -5.17 23.51
CA THR A 121 17.86 -5.53 23.49
C THR A 121 18.54 -5.23 22.14
N ALA A 122 17.78 -5.02 21.07
CA ALA A 122 18.30 -4.49 19.81
C ALA A 122 18.90 -3.09 20.02
N ALA A 123 19.92 -2.75 19.23
CA ALA A 123 20.39 -1.37 19.15
C ALA A 123 19.25 -0.49 18.61
N LYS A 124 18.79 0.50 19.40
CA LYS A 124 17.58 1.30 19.13
C LYS A 124 17.46 1.73 17.66
N ASP A 125 18.49 2.35 17.11
CA ASP A 125 18.48 2.89 15.75
C ASP A 125 18.30 1.82 14.64
N ALA A 126 18.49 0.52 14.95
CA ALA A 126 18.40 -0.60 14.02
C ALA A 126 16.98 -1.20 13.90
N ASN A 127 16.05 -0.84 14.79
CA ASN A 127 14.66 -1.33 14.77
C ASN A 127 13.61 -0.22 14.47
N ILE A 128 14.07 1.00 14.18
CA ILE A 128 13.24 2.10 13.70
C ILE A 128 13.09 2.03 12.17
N TRP A 129 11.85 2.21 11.69
CA TRP A 129 11.47 2.20 10.28
C TRP A 129 10.46 3.30 9.96
N GLU A 130 10.61 3.89 8.78
CA GLU A 130 9.72 4.91 8.23
C GLU A 130 9.07 4.38 6.95
N LEU A 131 7.74 4.40 6.87
CA LEU A 131 7.00 4.15 5.63
C LEU A 131 6.77 5.48 4.91
N GLN A 132 7.35 5.62 3.72
CA GLN A 132 7.21 6.78 2.86
C GLN A 132 5.95 6.65 1.97
N SER A 133 5.41 7.78 1.51
CA SER A 133 4.16 7.84 0.74
C SER A 133 4.24 7.17 -0.65
N ASP A 134 5.45 6.94 -1.15
CA ASP A 134 5.72 6.20 -2.39
C ASP A 134 5.69 4.67 -2.20
N GLY A 135 5.65 4.18 -0.94
CA GLY A 135 5.73 2.76 -0.58
C GLY A 135 7.14 2.28 -0.20
N VAL A 136 8.14 3.15 -0.08
CA VAL A 136 9.46 2.77 0.45
C VAL A 136 9.40 2.59 1.97
N ILE A 137 10.04 1.54 2.49
CA ILE A 137 10.26 1.34 3.92
C ILE A 137 11.75 1.57 4.20
N MET A 138 12.08 2.69 4.87
CA MET A 138 13.44 3.17 5.11
C MET A 138 13.85 2.99 6.58
N ASN A 139 15.13 2.68 6.83
CA ASN A 139 15.73 2.85 8.15
C ASN A 139 16.39 4.23 8.25
N PRO A 140 15.86 5.19 9.05
CA PRO A 140 16.31 6.59 9.02
C PRO A 140 17.73 6.81 9.55
N LYS A 141 18.30 5.84 10.29
CA LYS A 141 19.71 5.91 10.74
C LYS A 141 20.71 5.78 9.60
N SER A 142 20.36 5.00 8.58
CA SER A 142 21.24 4.66 7.46
C SER A 142 20.86 5.31 6.14
N GLY A 143 19.60 5.74 5.98
CA GLY A 143 19.06 6.20 4.70
C GLY A 143 18.89 5.07 3.68
N LEU A 144 18.96 3.82 4.13
CA LEU A 144 18.84 2.61 3.32
C LEU A 144 17.44 2.00 3.48
N VAL A 145 17.02 1.18 2.51
CA VAL A 145 15.63 0.74 2.35
C VAL A 145 15.47 -0.78 2.31
N LEU A 146 14.33 -1.25 2.82
CA LEU A 146 13.92 -2.65 2.83
C LEU A 146 13.77 -3.16 1.38
N THR A 147 14.52 -4.19 1.03
CA THR A 147 14.69 -4.68 -0.34
C THR A 147 14.52 -6.19 -0.41
N ALA A 148 13.90 -6.69 -1.48
CA ALA A 148 13.84 -8.12 -1.80
C ALA A 148 14.43 -8.40 -3.19
N LEU A 149 15.71 -8.75 -3.23
CA LEU A 149 16.46 -9.02 -4.46
C LEU A 149 17.18 -10.38 -4.33
N PRO A 150 16.91 -11.36 -5.23
CA PRO A 150 15.85 -11.39 -6.24
C PRO A 150 14.44 -11.47 -5.62
N ALA A 151 13.42 -10.99 -6.33
CA ALA A 151 12.02 -10.97 -5.89
C ALA A 151 11.33 -12.35 -5.96
N THR A 152 11.96 -13.37 -5.38
CA THR A 152 11.54 -14.78 -5.39
C THR A 152 11.09 -15.26 -4.00
N VAL A 153 10.29 -16.33 -3.98
CA VAL A 153 9.87 -16.99 -2.74
C VAL A 153 11.08 -17.50 -1.95
N GLY A 154 11.14 -17.16 -0.66
CA GLY A 154 12.22 -17.55 0.25
C GLY A 154 13.42 -16.60 0.28
N THR A 155 13.43 -15.53 -0.53
CA THR A 155 14.51 -14.53 -0.48
C THR A 155 14.52 -13.82 0.87
N THR A 156 15.64 -13.88 1.59
CA THR A 156 15.91 -13.05 2.77
C THR A 156 15.93 -11.57 2.41
N LEU A 157 15.19 -10.75 3.14
CA LEU A 157 15.14 -9.31 2.91
C LEU A 157 16.45 -8.64 3.36
N THR A 158 16.90 -7.64 2.61
CA THR A 158 18.11 -6.87 2.92
C THR A 158 17.84 -5.37 3.00
N LEU A 159 18.80 -4.65 3.58
CA LEU A 159 18.87 -3.21 3.64
C LEU A 159 19.80 -2.71 2.52
N GLU A 160 19.28 -1.94 1.56
CA GLU A 160 20.05 -1.50 0.37
C GLU A 160 19.90 0.00 0.08
N THR A 161 20.75 0.52 -0.82
CA THR A 161 20.59 1.89 -1.36
C THR A 161 19.28 2.00 -2.15
N SER A 162 18.50 3.06 -1.91
CA SER A 162 17.28 3.32 -2.69
C SER A 162 17.61 3.63 -4.16
N ILE A 163 16.88 2.98 -5.07
CA ILE A 163 17.03 3.15 -6.54
C ILE A 163 15.67 3.30 -7.25
N SER A 164 14.60 3.67 -6.52
CA SER A 164 13.20 3.73 -6.99
C SER A 164 12.77 2.47 -7.73
N SER A 165 13.10 1.30 -7.17
CA SER A 165 12.86 -0.02 -7.76
C SER A 165 11.59 -0.67 -7.19
N SER A 166 10.84 -1.40 -8.01
CA SER A 166 9.73 -2.25 -7.54
C SER A 166 10.18 -3.26 -6.47
N PHE A 167 11.44 -3.72 -6.50
CA PHE A 167 12.03 -4.60 -5.48
C PHE A 167 12.23 -3.95 -4.09
N GLN A 168 11.94 -2.65 -3.97
CA GLN A 168 12.07 -1.84 -2.75
C GLN A 168 10.74 -1.17 -2.35
N THR A 169 9.65 -1.54 -3.03
CA THR A 169 8.32 -0.92 -2.91
C THR A 169 7.35 -1.87 -2.21
N TRP A 170 6.61 -1.34 -1.24
CA TRP A 170 5.78 -2.10 -0.32
C TRP A 170 4.42 -1.41 -0.10
N ARG A 171 3.36 -2.21 0.05
CA ARG A 171 2.02 -1.76 0.44
C ARG A 171 1.60 -2.42 1.74
N VAL A 172 1.36 -1.58 2.75
CA VAL A 172 0.77 -1.94 4.03
C VAL A 172 -0.75 -1.92 3.87
N ASP A 173 -1.38 -3.09 3.90
CA ASP A 173 -2.80 -3.26 3.56
C ASP A 173 -3.37 -4.49 4.29
N ASN A 174 -4.68 -4.54 4.48
CA ASN A 174 -5.39 -5.75 4.92
C ASN A 174 -5.65 -6.70 3.73
N SER A 175 -5.62 -6.18 2.50
CA SER A 175 -5.68 -6.96 1.26
C SER A 175 -4.31 -7.04 0.59
N THR A 176 -3.74 -8.25 0.58
CA THR A 176 -2.45 -8.57 -0.07
C THR A 176 -2.57 -8.87 -1.56
N ARG A 177 -3.79 -9.01 -2.08
CA ARG A 177 -4.03 -9.17 -3.52
C ARG A 177 -3.65 -7.89 -4.27
N PRO A 178 -3.25 -7.96 -5.55
CA PRO A 178 -3.28 -6.80 -6.43
C PRO A 178 -4.67 -6.14 -6.43
N ARG A 179 -4.76 -4.89 -6.92
CA ARG A 179 -6.06 -4.25 -7.18
C ARG A 179 -6.38 -4.40 -8.66
N LEU A 180 -7.51 -5.01 -9.01
CA LEU A 180 -7.96 -5.11 -10.40
C LEU A 180 -8.68 -3.81 -10.79
N ALA A 181 -8.30 -3.21 -11.92
CA ALA A 181 -8.85 -1.95 -12.38
C ALA A 181 -8.80 -1.80 -13.91
N SER A 182 -9.61 -0.91 -14.45
CA SER A 182 -9.32 -0.24 -15.72
C SER A 182 -8.62 1.09 -15.45
N ILE A 183 -7.67 1.44 -16.30
CA ILE A 183 -6.94 2.72 -16.24
C ILE A 183 -7.51 3.59 -17.36
N ILE A 184 -8.28 4.61 -17.00
CA ILE A 184 -8.90 5.56 -17.92
C ILE A 184 -7.94 6.74 -18.09
N GLY A 185 -7.87 7.35 -19.27
CA GLY A 185 -7.00 8.50 -19.53
C GLY A 185 -7.61 9.50 -20.51
N PHE A 186 -6.75 10.04 -21.39
CA PHE A 186 -7.12 11.07 -22.37
C PHE A 186 -8.41 10.76 -23.13
N ASN A 187 -9.32 11.74 -23.22
CA ASN A 187 -10.64 11.63 -23.85
C ASN A 187 -11.51 10.46 -23.32
N SER A 188 -11.34 10.09 -22.04
CA SER A 188 -12.01 8.97 -21.38
C SER A 188 -11.77 7.61 -22.06
N LEU A 189 -10.64 7.47 -22.75
CA LEU A 189 -10.19 6.22 -23.36
C LEU A 189 -9.44 5.36 -22.34
N CYS A 190 -9.65 4.04 -22.38
CA CYS A 190 -9.01 3.07 -21.50
C CYS A 190 -7.64 2.64 -22.04
N LEU A 191 -6.64 2.57 -21.15
CA LEU A 191 -5.34 2.00 -21.42
C LEU A 191 -5.48 0.51 -21.74
N GLN A 192 -4.88 0.09 -22.85
CA GLN A 192 -4.94 -1.27 -23.38
C GLN A 192 -3.53 -1.75 -23.74
N ALA A 193 -3.26 -3.04 -23.55
CA ALA A 193 -2.03 -3.68 -24.03
C ALA A 193 -2.26 -4.90 -24.93
N THR A 194 -1.24 -5.17 -25.73
CA THR A 194 -0.88 -6.51 -26.21
C THR A 194 0.56 -6.79 -25.77
N GLU A 195 1.10 -7.96 -26.13
CA GLU A 195 2.48 -8.34 -25.82
C GLU A 195 3.54 -7.34 -26.30
N ASN A 196 3.24 -6.56 -27.35
CA ASN A 196 4.20 -5.70 -28.05
C ASN A 196 3.85 -4.20 -28.07
N ALA A 197 2.68 -3.79 -27.55
CA ALA A 197 2.22 -2.41 -27.64
C ALA A 197 1.28 -2.01 -26.48
N VAL A 198 1.33 -0.74 -26.10
CA VAL A 198 0.47 -0.10 -25.10
C VAL A 198 -0.09 1.18 -25.70
N TRP A 199 -1.42 1.36 -25.64
CA TRP A 199 -2.14 2.51 -26.20
C TRP A 199 -3.46 2.76 -25.46
N VAL A 200 -4.18 3.83 -25.79
CA VAL A 200 -5.54 4.09 -25.30
C VAL A 200 -6.59 3.78 -26.38
N ALA A 201 -7.70 3.16 -25.98
CA ALA A 201 -8.81 2.74 -26.84
C ALA A 201 -10.17 2.98 -26.17
N GLU A 202 -11.28 2.82 -26.90
CA GLU A 202 -12.63 2.90 -26.30
C GLU A 202 -12.76 1.90 -25.14
N CYS A 203 -13.35 2.34 -24.03
CA CYS A 203 -13.47 1.54 -22.82
C CYS A 203 -14.48 0.39 -22.97
N ASP A 204 -13.99 -0.84 -22.77
CA ASP A 204 -14.79 -2.06 -22.66
C ASP A 204 -14.36 -2.81 -21.40
N SER A 205 -15.20 -2.79 -20.38
CA SER A 205 -14.92 -3.44 -19.10
C SER A 205 -14.92 -4.97 -19.17
N SER A 206 -15.37 -5.59 -20.27
CA SER A 206 -15.28 -7.03 -20.52
C SER A 206 -13.97 -7.44 -21.22
N ASN A 207 -13.31 -6.50 -21.91
CA ASN A 207 -12.07 -6.73 -22.64
C ASN A 207 -10.87 -6.78 -21.69
N GLU A 208 -10.43 -7.98 -21.34
CA GLU A 208 -9.33 -8.21 -20.39
C GLU A 208 -7.99 -7.54 -20.74
N ARG A 209 -7.79 -7.10 -21.99
CA ARG A 209 -6.61 -6.30 -22.39
C ARG A 209 -6.62 -4.88 -21.83
N GLN A 210 -7.76 -4.42 -21.33
CA GLN A 210 -7.98 -3.16 -20.61
C GLN A 210 -8.14 -3.37 -19.09
N GLN A 211 -7.95 -4.60 -18.62
CA GLN A 211 -7.99 -4.96 -17.20
C GLN A 211 -6.55 -5.12 -16.67
N TRP A 212 -6.24 -4.38 -15.61
CA TRP A 212 -4.90 -4.22 -15.07
C TRP A 212 -4.85 -4.67 -13.61
N LEU A 213 -3.80 -5.39 -13.26
CA LEU A 213 -3.46 -5.77 -11.89
C LEU A 213 -2.44 -4.75 -11.37
N LEU A 214 -2.86 -3.94 -10.40
CA LEU A 214 -2.00 -2.98 -9.70
C LEU A 214 -1.38 -3.68 -8.50
N TYR A 215 -0.10 -4.04 -8.62
CA TYR A 215 0.62 -4.81 -7.60
C TYR A 215 1.12 -3.90 -6.46
N PRO A 216 1.35 -4.46 -5.25
CA PRO A 216 1.86 -3.71 -4.11
C PRO A 216 3.33 -3.28 -4.23
N ASP A 217 4.04 -3.73 -5.28
CA ASP A 217 5.40 -3.33 -5.66
C ASP A 217 5.44 -2.13 -6.62
N GLY A 218 4.29 -1.46 -6.85
CA GLY A 218 4.16 -0.36 -7.79
C GLY A 218 4.19 -0.78 -9.27
N THR A 219 4.21 -2.09 -9.59
CA THR A 219 4.11 -2.55 -10.98
C THR A 219 2.66 -2.62 -11.46
N ILE A 220 2.46 -2.23 -12.73
CA ILE A 220 1.17 -2.30 -13.42
C ILE A 220 1.26 -3.46 -14.43
N ARG A 221 0.42 -4.49 -14.27
CA ARG A 221 0.52 -5.74 -15.04
C ARG A 221 -0.77 -6.04 -15.80
N PRO A 222 -0.74 -6.43 -17.09
CA PRO A 222 -1.96 -6.85 -17.80
C PRO A 222 -2.57 -8.09 -17.11
N LYS A 223 -3.90 -8.12 -16.92
CA LYS A 223 -4.57 -9.28 -16.29
C LYS A 223 -4.27 -10.59 -17.01
N GLN A 224 -4.23 -10.56 -18.34
CA GLN A 224 -3.95 -11.72 -19.19
C GLN A 224 -2.49 -12.21 -19.12
N ASN A 225 -1.56 -11.40 -18.60
CA ASN A 225 -0.15 -11.77 -18.47
C ASN A 225 0.50 -11.05 -17.27
N SER A 226 0.32 -11.61 -16.07
CA SER A 226 0.89 -11.10 -14.82
C SER A 226 2.41 -11.27 -14.67
N ASN A 227 3.07 -11.90 -15.64
CA ASN A 227 4.53 -11.91 -15.78
C ASN A 227 5.08 -10.70 -16.56
N GLY A 228 4.18 -9.98 -17.27
CA GLY A 228 4.47 -8.73 -17.96
C GLY A 228 4.16 -7.51 -17.08
N CYS A 229 5.02 -6.50 -17.15
CA CYS A 229 4.92 -5.24 -16.44
C CYS A 229 5.00 -4.07 -17.43
N LEU A 230 4.16 -3.05 -17.26
CA LEU A 230 4.35 -1.77 -17.93
C LEU A 230 5.74 -1.24 -17.62
N SER A 231 6.48 -0.93 -18.67
CA SER A 231 7.88 -0.53 -18.63
C SER A 231 8.09 0.66 -19.56
N TYR A 232 8.70 1.75 -19.10
CA TYR A 232 9.22 2.74 -20.06
C TYR A 232 10.48 2.18 -20.74
N ASN A 233 10.69 2.50 -22.02
CA ASN A 233 11.88 2.06 -22.76
C ASN A 233 12.67 3.25 -23.32
N ASN A 234 13.79 3.59 -22.67
CA ASN A 234 14.69 4.67 -23.11
C ASN A 234 15.37 4.41 -24.46
N LEU A 235 15.37 3.17 -24.97
CA LEU A 235 15.92 2.85 -26.30
C LEU A 235 14.95 3.23 -27.43
N VAL A 236 13.69 3.56 -27.12
CA VAL A 236 12.61 3.81 -28.09
C VAL A 236 11.80 5.04 -27.68
N ASP A 237 12.42 6.22 -27.67
CA ASP A 237 11.73 7.53 -27.49
C ASP A 237 10.83 7.61 -26.24
N GLY A 238 11.26 6.95 -25.14
CA GLY A 238 10.50 6.87 -23.90
C GLY A 238 9.21 6.04 -23.97
N LYS A 239 8.99 5.27 -25.03
CA LYS A 239 7.75 4.49 -25.25
C LYS A 239 7.48 3.51 -24.12
N VAL A 240 6.23 3.48 -23.67
CA VAL A 240 5.74 2.50 -22.69
C VAL A 240 5.34 1.21 -23.41
N VAL A 241 5.85 0.10 -22.90
CA VAL A 241 5.69 -1.25 -23.46
C VAL A 241 5.48 -2.25 -22.32
N VAL A 242 5.07 -3.48 -22.64
CA VAL A 242 5.07 -4.59 -21.67
C VAL A 242 6.41 -5.34 -21.79
N LEU A 243 7.17 -5.44 -20.70
CA LEU A 243 8.37 -6.29 -20.60
C LEU A 243 8.22 -7.25 -19.41
N THR A 244 9.03 -8.30 -19.34
CA THR A 244 9.02 -9.22 -18.19
C THR A 244 9.40 -8.48 -16.90
N CYS A 245 8.67 -8.70 -15.80
CA CYS A 245 8.72 -7.94 -14.52
C CYS A 245 10.05 -7.99 -13.72
N TRP A 246 11.14 -8.46 -14.32
CA TRP A 246 12.51 -8.41 -13.79
C TRP A 246 13.46 -7.56 -14.65
N LEU A 247 13.03 -7.11 -15.84
CA LEU A 247 13.84 -6.34 -16.79
C LEU A 247 13.72 -4.84 -16.51
N GLY A 248 14.58 -4.34 -15.62
CA GLY A 248 14.60 -2.93 -15.22
C GLY A 248 13.49 -2.61 -14.20
N PRO A 249 13.63 -3.07 -12.94
CA PRO A 249 12.58 -2.90 -11.94
C PRO A 249 12.31 -1.43 -11.58
N SER A 250 13.27 -0.52 -11.77
CA SER A 250 13.07 0.93 -11.64
C SER A 250 12.35 1.58 -12.84
N SER A 251 12.32 0.94 -14.01
CA SER A 251 11.49 1.35 -15.15
C SER A 251 10.10 0.72 -15.16
N GLN A 252 9.84 -0.17 -14.20
CA GLN A 252 8.59 -0.93 -14.03
C GLN A 252 7.78 -0.50 -12.81
N ARG A 253 8.36 0.29 -11.90
CA ARG A 253 7.67 0.99 -10.81
C ARG A 253 6.93 2.21 -11.35
N TRP A 254 5.68 2.39 -10.95
CA TRP A 254 4.85 3.55 -11.25
C TRP A 254 4.13 4.02 -9.98
N LEU A 255 3.99 5.33 -9.82
CA LEU A 255 3.23 5.96 -8.74
C LEU A 255 2.03 6.70 -9.31
N PHE A 256 0.88 6.53 -8.67
CA PHE A 256 -0.34 7.31 -8.96
C PHE A 256 -0.33 8.55 -8.07
N SER A 257 -0.30 9.74 -8.66
CA SER A 257 -0.32 11.01 -7.94
C SER A 257 -1.76 11.50 -7.74
N ASP A 258 -2.02 12.23 -6.66
CA ASP A 258 -3.28 12.97 -6.42
C ASP A 258 -3.59 13.99 -7.54
N SER A 259 -2.58 14.36 -8.35
CA SER A 259 -2.73 15.16 -9.56
C SER A 259 -3.31 14.41 -10.78
N GLY A 260 -3.64 13.12 -10.63
CA GLY A 260 -4.05 12.22 -11.72
C GLY A 260 -2.90 11.77 -12.63
N THR A 261 -1.65 12.14 -12.36
CA THR A 261 -0.51 11.68 -13.16
C THR A 261 0.00 10.31 -12.72
N ILE A 262 0.39 9.48 -13.69
CA ILE A 262 1.13 8.23 -13.44
C ILE A 262 2.62 8.52 -13.62
N LEU A 263 3.34 8.69 -12.51
CA LEU A 263 4.76 9.06 -12.47
C LEU A 263 5.66 7.83 -12.49
N ASN A 264 6.76 7.88 -13.24
CA ASN A 264 7.95 7.09 -12.95
C ASN A 264 9.04 8.00 -12.35
N GLU A 265 9.39 7.74 -11.08
CA GLU A 265 10.37 8.54 -10.35
C GLU A 265 11.79 8.45 -10.92
N ARG A 266 12.17 7.27 -11.46
CA ARG A 266 13.54 6.98 -11.88
C ARG A 266 14.02 7.89 -13.02
N VAL A 267 13.09 8.37 -13.85
CA VAL A 267 13.33 9.41 -14.87
C VAL A 267 12.67 10.75 -14.53
N ASN A 268 11.83 10.82 -13.49
CA ASN A 268 10.99 11.97 -13.14
C ASN A 268 10.11 12.44 -14.33
N LEU A 269 9.46 11.48 -14.98
CA LEU A 269 8.57 11.68 -16.14
C LEU A 269 7.23 10.97 -15.90
N VAL A 270 6.16 11.52 -16.47
CA VAL A 270 4.79 11.00 -16.32
C VAL A 270 4.34 10.28 -17.60
N MET A 271 3.41 9.35 -17.46
CA MET A 271 2.77 8.65 -18.58
C MET A 271 1.93 9.62 -19.41
N ASP A 272 2.16 9.62 -20.73
CA ASP A 272 1.66 10.62 -21.67
C ASP A 272 1.11 9.92 -22.94
N VAL A 273 -0.11 10.27 -23.35
CA VAL A 273 -0.65 9.88 -24.67
C VAL A 273 0.02 10.77 -25.71
N LYS A 274 0.89 10.16 -26.53
CA LYS A 274 1.86 10.86 -27.37
C LYS A 274 1.20 11.91 -28.25
N ARG A 275 1.67 13.17 -28.13
CA ARG A 275 1.15 14.35 -28.87
C ARG A 275 -0.35 14.62 -28.68
N SER A 276 -0.99 14.05 -27.65
CA SER A 276 -2.44 14.05 -27.48
C SER A 276 -3.20 13.38 -28.64
N ASP A 277 -2.59 12.39 -29.31
CA ASP A 277 -3.14 11.72 -30.49
C ASP A 277 -3.24 10.19 -30.29
N PRO A 278 -4.42 9.68 -29.88
CA PRO A 278 -4.70 8.24 -29.77
C PRO A 278 -4.48 7.44 -31.06
N SER A 279 -4.55 8.07 -32.25
CA SER A 279 -4.43 7.36 -33.52
C SER A 279 -3.02 6.80 -33.76
N LEU A 280 -2.00 7.41 -33.16
CA LEU A 280 -0.60 6.96 -33.17
C LEU A 280 -0.41 5.62 -32.43
N LYS A 281 -1.32 5.29 -31.50
CA LYS A 281 -1.23 4.12 -30.61
C LYS A 281 0.11 4.01 -29.86
N GLU A 282 0.60 5.15 -29.36
CA GLU A 282 1.80 5.21 -28.53
C GLU A 282 1.51 5.92 -27.20
N ILE A 283 1.80 5.23 -26.09
CA ILE A 283 2.06 5.85 -24.79
C ILE A 283 3.56 6.04 -24.64
N ILE A 284 3.97 7.19 -24.11
CA ILE A 284 5.38 7.50 -23.78
C ILE A 284 5.48 7.95 -22.32
N VAL A 285 6.70 8.09 -21.82
CA VAL A 285 6.99 8.96 -20.68
C VAL A 285 7.40 10.34 -21.17
N TRP A 286 6.82 11.40 -20.59
CA TRP A 286 7.10 12.78 -20.95
C TRP A 286 7.21 13.67 -19.71
N LYS A 287 7.74 14.89 -19.88
CA LYS A 287 7.78 15.87 -18.79
C LYS A 287 6.35 16.23 -18.38
N ALA A 288 6.09 16.36 -17.08
CA ALA A 288 4.81 16.86 -16.58
C ALA A 288 4.50 18.25 -17.17
N THR A 289 3.31 18.38 -17.77
CA THR A 289 2.78 19.61 -18.39
C THR A 289 1.47 20.09 -17.77
N GLY A 290 0.72 19.19 -17.10
CA GLY A 290 -0.65 19.47 -16.65
C GLY A 290 -1.70 19.38 -17.76
N ASN A 291 -1.33 18.97 -18.98
CA ASN A 291 -2.28 18.76 -20.07
C ASN A 291 -3.15 17.50 -19.84
N PRO A 292 -4.39 17.46 -20.36
CA PRO A 292 -5.29 16.31 -20.20
C PRO A 292 -4.75 14.98 -20.75
N ASN A 293 -3.74 14.98 -21.63
CA ASN A 293 -3.11 13.77 -22.16
C ASN A 293 -2.16 13.07 -21.18
N GLN A 294 -1.99 13.63 -19.97
CA GLN A 294 -1.21 13.09 -18.86
C GLN A 294 -2.06 12.81 -17.61
N ASN A 295 -3.38 13.00 -17.69
CA ASN A 295 -4.33 12.72 -16.61
C ASN A 295 -4.91 11.31 -16.75
N TRP A 296 -4.98 10.57 -15.64
CA TRP A 296 -5.37 9.17 -15.58
C TRP A 296 -6.22 8.89 -14.33
N GLU A 297 -7.28 8.12 -14.51
CA GLU A 297 -8.20 7.69 -13.45
C GLU A 297 -8.16 6.16 -13.30
N ILE A 298 -8.21 5.67 -12.06
CA ILE A 298 -8.20 4.24 -11.74
C ILE A 298 -9.62 3.81 -11.37
N SER A 299 -10.30 3.15 -12.31
CA SER A 299 -11.66 2.63 -12.12
C SER A 299 -11.60 1.17 -11.61
N PRO A 300 -11.96 0.89 -10.34
CA PRO A 300 -11.82 -0.46 -9.77
C PRO A 300 -12.79 -1.46 -10.41
N LEU A 301 -12.34 -2.70 -10.56
CA LEU A 301 -13.14 -3.81 -11.09
C LEU A 301 -13.35 -4.90 -10.03
N ALA A 302 -14.47 -5.60 -10.14
CA ALA A 302 -14.71 -6.83 -9.37
C ALA A 302 -13.82 -7.98 -9.87
N TYR A 303 -13.45 -8.88 -8.95
CA TYR A 303 -12.62 -10.06 -9.20
C TYR A 303 -13.42 -11.25 -9.74
#